data_AF-A0A165YQ18-F1
#
_entry.id   AF-A0A165YQ18-F1
#
_cell.length_a   1.000
_cell.length_b   1.000
_cell.length_c   1.000
_cell.angle_alpha   90.00
_cell.angle_beta   90.00
_cell.angle_gamma   90.00
#
_symmetry.space_group_name_H-M   'P 1'
#
loop_
_entity.id
_entity.type
_entity.pdbx_description
1 polymer ?
#
loop_
_entity_poly.entity_id
_entity_poly.type
_entity_poly.pdbx_seq_one_letter_code
_entity_poly.pdbx_strand_id
1 'polypeptide(L)'
;MPHKRAKRSTREETRKQKGSNLAPSKSEGISSESIPKSALRVLQAAQIRADHAKRKRENPDEDDGRSGKRRKQEGTAGKGQGQVKTAAKVKGAAAEGKGKGEMKILPGESLAHFNRRVEDGMRGDVRAAMQSSSAHGRKARKQEEEAAAATKAANIAKNTAKSQKRQNTVTEEDDEDASLPVDKHANRPKEFAKLQTSAPHNVNDIALAPPTLALKKATKLQAAAGPEGLRGGKAAGVLSMAQRAMMEVERERAIKHYRELKEKKYAEAHARRESASG
;
A
#
# COMPACT_ATOMS: atom_id res chain seq x y z
N MET A 1 36.90 43.80 29.19
CA MET A 1 36.41 42.41 29.33
C MET A 1 36.22 41.74 27.97
N PRO A 2 37.14 40.86 27.55
CA PRO A 2 37.12 40.20 26.22
C PRO A 2 35.85 39.39 25.96
N HIS A 3 35.33 38.70 26.97
CA HIS A 3 34.19 37.78 26.83
C HIS A 3 32.83 38.46 26.57
N LYS A 4 32.68 39.75 26.89
CA LYS A 4 31.45 40.51 26.57
C LYS A 4 31.42 40.98 25.11
N ARG A 5 32.60 41.25 24.51
CA ARG A 5 32.72 41.66 23.11
C ARG A 5 32.42 40.51 22.15
N ALA A 6 32.88 39.30 22.47
CA ALA A 6 32.60 38.10 21.67
C ALA A 6 31.09 37.81 21.53
N LYS A 7 30.33 37.83 22.63
CA LYS A 7 28.87 37.60 22.61
C LYS A 7 28.11 38.68 21.84
N ARG A 8 28.59 39.93 21.88
CA ARG A 8 28.01 41.05 21.13
C ARG A 8 28.25 40.88 19.64
N SER A 9 29.48 40.54 19.24
CA SER A 9 29.83 40.26 17.84
C SER A 9 29.00 39.13 17.26
N THR A 10 28.85 38.00 17.96
CA THR A 10 28.00 36.90 17.48
C THR A 10 26.51 37.28 17.40
N ARG A 11 26.03 38.15 18.31
CA ARG A 11 24.65 38.63 18.29
C ARG A 11 24.41 39.62 17.15
N GLU A 12 25.38 40.48 16.85
CA GLU A 12 25.32 41.42 15.73
C GLU A 12 25.43 40.71 14.38
N GLU A 13 26.29 39.69 14.28
CA GLU A 13 26.43 38.85 13.08
C GLU A 13 25.16 38.05 12.80
N THR A 14 24.58 37.40 13.82
CA THR A 14 23.29 36.70 13.66
C THR A 14 22.13 37.64 13.36
N ARG A 15 22.14 38.87 13.88
CA ARG A 15 21.15 39.91 13.53
C ARG A 15 21.33 40.40 12.10
N LYS A 16 22.57 40.54 11.61
CA LYS A 16 22.87 40.92 10.22
C LYS A 16 22.46 39.81 9.25
N GLN A 17 22.68 38.54 9.59
CA GLN A 17 22.26 37.39 8.78
C GLN A 17 20.73 37.21 8.75
N LYS A 18 20.04 37.46 9.86
CA LYS A 18 18.57 37.33 9.95
C LYS A 18 17.82 38.52 9.36
N GLY A 19 18.51 39.60 9.01
CA GLY A 19 17.89 40.83 8.54
C GLY A 19 17.23 41.63 9.66
N SER A 20 16.78 42.84 9.32
CA SER A 20 16.03 43.67 10.25
C SER A 20 14.57 43.17 10.32
N ASN A 21 14.00 43.09 11.52
CA ASN A 21 12.55 42.84 11.74
C ASN A 21 11.68 44.05 11.31
N LEU A 22 12.04 44.74 10.23
CA LEU A 22 11.14 45.68 9.59
C LEU A 22 10.12 44.87 8.78
N ALA A 23 8.88 45.35 8.73
CA ALA A 23 7.89 44.75 7.84
C ALA A 23 8.44 44.80 6.40
N PRO A 24 8.27 43.74 5.60
CA PRO A 24 8.74 43.70 4.22
C PRO A 24 8.21 44.95 3.49
N SER A 25 9.16 45.70 2.92
CA SER A 25 8.81 46.94 2.23
C SER A 25 8.13 46.58 0.91
N LYS A 26 7.13 47.36 0.47
CA LYS A 26 6.37 47.09 -0.77
C LYS A 26 7.23 47.03 -2.05
N SER A 27 8.50 47.43 -1.97
CA SER A 27 9.50 47.34 -3.03
C SER A 27 10.22 45.98 -3.12
N GLU A 28 10.16 45.14 -2.08
CA GLU A 28 10.58 43.74 -2.13
C GLU A 28 9.45 42.89 -2.71
N GLY A 29 9.09 43.14 -3.97
CA GLY A 29 8.11 42.35 -4.69
C GLY A 29 8.65 40.96 -5.07
N ILE A 30 7.73 40.07 -5.46
CA ILE A 30 7.92 38.66 -5.89
C ILE A 30 9.10 38.44 -6.86
N SER A 31 9.53 39.47 -7.59
CA SER A 31 10.69 39.44 -8.50
C SER A 31 12.06 39.44 -7.81
N SER A 32 12.14 39.92 -6.56
CA SER A 32 13.37 39.98 -5.76
C SER A 32 13.45 38.89 -4.68
N GLU A 33 12.34 38.19 -4.43
CA GLU A 33 12.29 37.11 -3.45
C GLU A 33 12.92 35.84 -4.01
N SER A 34 13.74 35.17 -3.20
CA SER A 34 14.25 33.84 -3.54
C SER A 34 13.07 32.90 -3.78
N ILE A 35 13.07 32.21 -4.93
CA ILE A 35 12.02 31.25 -5.32
C ILE A 35 11.71 30.34 -4.12
N PRO A 36 10.44 30.24 -3.69
CA PRO A 36 10.09 29.46 -2.52
C PRO A 36 10.52 28.00 -2.71
N LYS A 37 11.01 27.36 -1.64
CA LYS A 37 11.58 26.01 -1.69
C LYS A 37 10.66 24.97 -2.35
N SER A 38 9.34 25.15 -2.21
CA SER A 38 8.32 24.33 -2.87
C SER A 38 8.38 24.48 -4.39
N ALA A 39 8.40 25.70 -4.91
CA ALA A 39 8.52 26.00 -6.33
C ALA A 39 9.90 25.59 -6.88
N LEU A 40 10.97 25.81 -6.12
CA LEU A 40 12.32 25.37 -6.52
C LEU A 40 12.37 23.85 -6.70
N ARG A 41 11.72 23.07 -5.82
CA ARG A 41 11.62 21.61 -5.96
C ARG A 41 10.86 21.19 -7.22
N VAL A 42 9.85 21.96 -7.64
CA VAL A 42 9.10 21.70 -8.87
C VAL A 42 9.96 22.03 -10.11
N LEU A 43 10.64 23.18 -10.11
CA LEU A 43 11.51 23.60 -11.21
C LEU A 43 12.72 22.67 -11.37
N GLN A 44 13.31 22.20 -10.26
CA GLN A 44 14.45 21.27 -10.26
C GLN A 44 14.03 19.79 -10.29
N ALA A 45 12.75 19.48 -10.55
CA ALA A 45 12.23 18.12 -10.44
C ALA A 45 12.98 17.11 -11.34
N ALA A 46 13.43 17.52 -12.52
CA ALA A 46 14.21 16.67 -13.41
C ALA A 46 15.59 16.31 -12.84
N GLN A 47 16.29 17.30 -12.27
CA GLN A 47 17.60 17.11 -11.61
C GLN A 47 17.47 16.20 -10.39
N ILE A 48 16.46 16.45 -9.54
CA ILE A 48 16.21 15.62 -8.35
C ILE A 48 15.95 14.16 -8.72
N ARG A 49 15.22 13.89 -9.81
CA ARG A 49 14.99 12.52 -10.29
C ARG A 49 16.27 11.89 -10.83
N ALA A 50 17.08 12.64 -11.57
CA ALA A 50 18.36 12.17 -12.11
C ALA A 50 19.34 11.83 -10.98
N ASP A 51 19.46 12.69 -9.97
CA ASP A 51 20.33 12.48 -8.80
C ASP A 51 19.86 11.29 -7.97
N HIS A 52 18.55 11.13 -7.79
CA HIS A 52 18.00 9.96 -7.13
C HIS A 52 18.28 8.67 -7.92
N ALA A 53 18.17 8.69 -9.25
CA ALA A 53 18.51 7.55 -10.09
C ALA A 53 20.02 7.22 -10.05
N LYS A 54 20.90 8.22 -10.05
CA LYS A 54 22.35 8.05 -9.87
C LYS A 54 22.66 7.44 -8.51
N ARG A 55 22.11 7.99 -7.43
CA ARG A 55 22.28 7.47 -6.07
C ARG A 55 21.81 6.03 -5.93
N LYS A 56 20.71 5.64 -6.58
CA LYS A 56 20.23 4.25 -6.61
C LYS A 56 21.14 3.31 -7.41
N ARG A 57 21.89 3.81 -8.38
CA ARG A 57 22.87 3.01 -9.13
C ARG A 57 24.19 2.87 -8.37
N GLU A 58 24.61 3.92 -7.67
CA GLU A 58 25.90 3.96 -6.96
C GLU A 58 25.85 3.26 -5.60
N ASN A 59 24.72 3.30 -4.87
CA ASN A 59 24.54 2.64 -3.57
C ASN A 59 23.26 1.78 -3.53
N PRO A 60 23.26 0.57 -4.13
CA PRO A 60 22.09 -0.31 -4.14
C PRO A 60 21.70 -0.84 -2.74
N ASP A 61 22.62 -0.84 -1.77
CA ASP A 61 22.43 -1.44 -0.43
C ASP A 61 22.03 -0.42 0.68
N GLU A 62 21.94 0.88 0.38
CA GLU A 62 21.61 1.91 1.40
C GLU A 62 20.11 2.21 1.55
N ASP A 63 19.26 1.70 0.66
CA ASP A 63 17.83 2.07 0.58
C ASP A 63 16.88 1.00 1.16
N ASP A 64 17.36 0.18 2.08
CA ASP A 64 16.51 -0.59 2.99
C ASP A 64 16.04 0.29 4.16
N GLY A 65 15.13 1.23 3.85
CA GLY A 65 14.15 1.75 4.81
C GLY A 65 14.67 2.57 6.00
N ARG A 66 15.89 3.14 5.95
CA ARG A 66 16.46 3.93 7.06
C ARG A 66 16.71 5.42 6.76
N SER A 67 15.85 6.09 5.99
CA SER A 67 15.89 7.56 5.88
C SER A 67 14.93 8.30 6.85
N GLY A 68 14.53 7.65 7.95
CA GLY A 68 13.86 8.27 9.10
C GLY A 68 14.80 8.74 10.22
N LYS A 69 16.13 8.79 10.00
CA LYS A 69 17.07 9.29 11.01
C LYS A 69 17.01 10.82 11.05
N ARG A 70 16.11 11.30 11.91
CA ARG A 70 16.06 12.63 12.53
C ARG A 70 17.40 13.35 12.40
N ARG A 71 17.45 14.35 11.52
CA ARG A 71 18.47 15.40 11.57
C ARG A 71 18.23 16.14 12.88
N LYS A 72 19.05 15.82 13.89
CA LYS A 72 19.13 16.55 15.16
C LYS A 72 19.38 18.01 14.81
N GLN A 73 18.40 18.87 15.06
CA GLN A 73 18.60 20.32 15.04
C GLN A 73 19.75 20.65 16.00
N GLU A 74 20.78 21.30 15.47
CA GLU A 74 21.69 22.08 16.27
C GLU A 74 20.93 23.25 16.88
N GLY A 75 21.16 23.50 18.17
CA GLY A 75 20.72 24.70 18.85
C GLY A 75 20.00 24.47 20.17
N THR A 76 20.67 23.91 21.17
CA THR A 76 20.90 24.59 22.46
C THR A 76 21.61 23.65 23.44
N ALA A 77 22.74 24.11 23.95
CA ALA A 77 23.52 23.46 24.99
C ALA A 77 22.81 23.61 26.34
N GLY A 78 22.52 22.49 26.99
CA GLY A 78 22.20 22.36 28.40
C GLY A 78 22.91 21.11 28.93
N LYS A 79 23.87 21.31 29.81
CA LYS A 79 24.82 20.35 30.37
C LYS A 79 24.16 19.08 30.95
N GLY A 80 24.81 17.94 30.75
CA GLY A 80 24.55 16.71 31.49
C GLY A 80 25.51 15.60 31.06
N GLN A 81 26.45 15.26 31.93
CA GLN A 81 27.44 14.18 31.86
C GLN A 81 26.80 12.82 31.47
N GLY A 82 27.47 11.83 30.89
CA GLY A 82 28.89 11.59 30.73
C GLY A 82 29.19 10.66 29.55
N GLN A 83 30.42 10.76 29.08
CA GLN A 83 31.06 9.81 28.19
C GLN A 83 31.48 8.59 29.02
N VAL A 84 31.17 7.38 28.57
CA VAL A 84 32.20 6.35 28.32
C VAL A 84 31.78 5.58 27.07
N LYS A 85 32.57 5.76 26.01
CA LYS A 85 32.67 4.82 24.90
C LYS A 85 33.58 3.70 25.37
N THR A 86 33.13 2.46 25.28
CA THR A 86 33.99 1.36 24.82
C THR A 86 33.16 0.46 23.92
N ALA A 87 33.38 0.63 22.63
CA ALA A 87 33.09 -0.40 21.65
C ALA A 87 34.06 -1.56 21.90
N ALA A 88 33.55 -2.63 22.52
CA ALA A 88 34.17 -3.94 22.51
C ALA A 88 33.19 -4.91 21.84
N LYS A 89 33.43 -5.08 20.54
CA LYS A 89 33.28 -6.32 19.77
C LYS A 89 32.98 -7.57 20.63
N VAL A 90 31.71 -7.95 20.67
CA VAL A 90 31.24 -9.33 20.89
C VAL A 90 30.35 -9.63 19.67
N LYS A 91 30.95 -10.04 18.54
CA LYS A 91 31.00 -11.46 18.14
C LYS A 91 29.78 -12.24 18.63
N GLY A 92 28.85 -12.46 17.70
CA GLY A 92 27.93 -13.61 17.64
C GLY A 92 27.54 -14.24 18.98
N ALA A 93 26.45 -13.75 19.55
CA ALA A 93 25.53 -14.62 20.25
C ALA A 93 24.18 -14.38 19.59
N ALA A 94 23.80 -15.33 18.74
CA ALA A 94 22.43 -15.52 18.33
C ALA A 94 21.54 -15.45 19.58
N ALA A 95 20.67 -14.45 19.67
CA ALA A 95 19.46 -14.58 20.46
C ALA A 95 18.47 -15.46 19.67
N GLU A 96 18.93 -16.65 19.32
CA GLU A 96 18.07 -17.77 18.99
C GLU A 96 17.34 -18.17 20.27
N GLY A 97 16.01 -18.22 20.22
CA GLY A 97 15.27 -19.19 21.02
C GLY A 97 14.76 -18.81 22.42
N LYS A 98 14.65 -17.53 22.81
CA LYS A 98 13.84 -17.15 23.99
C LYS A 98 12.61 -16.34 23.58
N GLY A 99 11.54 -17.04 23.18
CA GLY A 99 10.26 -16.38 22.90
C GLY A 99 9.13 -17.28 22.40
N LYS A 100 9.40 -18.54 22.05
CA LYS A 100 8.36 -19.56 21.85
C LYS A 100 8.06 -20.38 23.12
N GLY A 101 8.45 -19.86 24.29
CA GLY A 101 7.94 -20.39 25.54
C GLY A 101 6.54 -19.84 25.75
N GLU A 102 5.59 -20.67 26.18
CA GLU A 102 4.29 -20.21 26.68
C GLU A 102 4.52 -19.00 27.60
N MET A 103 4.10 -17.81 27.16
CA MET A 103 4.12 -16.63 28.01
C MET A 103 3.12 -16.91 29.12
N LYS A 104 3.62 -17.17 30.33
CA LYS A 104 2.82 -17.28 31.55
C LYS A 104 2.80 -15.93 32.26
N ILE A 105 1.73 -15.67 33.00
CA ILE A 105 1.63 -14.49 33.87
C ILE A 105 2.69 -14.64 34.96
N LEU A 106 3.56 -13.63 35.10
CA LEU A 106 4.55 -13.64 36.18
C LEU A 106 3.88 -13.35 37.52
N PRO A 107 4.39 -13.88 38.64
CA PRO A 107 3.84 -13.57 39.96
C PRO A 107 3.92 -12.06 40.22
N GLY A 108 2.80 -11.44 40.58
CA GLY A 108 2.69 -9.99 40.81
C GLY A 108 2.54 -9.14 39.55
N GLU A 109 2.51 -9.74 38.35
CA GLU A 109 2.23 -9.02 37.11
C GLU A 109 0.72 -8.82 36.94
N SER A 110 0.30 -7.59 36.61
CA SER A 110 -1.08 -7.35 36.21
C SER A 110 -1.35 -7.88 34.80
N LEU A 111 -2.58 -8.32 34.54
CA LEU A 111 -2.98 -8.85 33.22
C LEU A 111 -2.65 -7.90 32.06
N ALA A 112 -2.71 -6.58 32.30
CA ALA A 112 -2.34 -5.58 31.31
C ALA A 112 -0.85 -5.61 30.93
N HIS A 113 0.06 -5.85 31.89
CA HIS A 113 1.49 -6.00 31.62
C HIS A 113 1.79 -7.30 30.86
N PHE A 114 1.09 -8.38 31.25
CA PHE A 114 1.18 -9.65 30.54
C PHE A 114 0.78 -9.49 29.06
N ASN A 115 -0.37 -8.85 28.80
CA ASN A 115 -0.84 -8.59 27.44
C ASN A 115 0.15 -7.75 26.64
N ARG A 116 0.73 -6.69 27.23
CA ARG A 116 1.78 -5.89 26.57
C ARG A 116 2.99 -6.74 26.18
N ARG A 117 3.44 -7.62 27.06
CA ARG A 117 4.59 -8.49 26.79
C ARG A 117 4.28 -9.51 25.70
N VAL A 118 3.08 -10.10 25.71
CA VAL A 118 2.60 -11.00 24.65
C VAL A 118 2.55 -10.28 23.32
N GLU A 119 1.95 -9.10 23.26
CA GLU A 119 1.90 -8.28 22.05
C GLU A 119 3.31 -7.97 21.54
N ASP A 120 4.21 -7.50 22.40
CA ASP A 120 5.57 -7.13 22.01
C ASP A 120 6.36 -8.33 21.48
N GLY A 121 6.16 -9.53 22.05
CA GLY A 121 6.70 -10.78 21.53
C GLY A 121 6.15 -11.12 20.15
N MET A 122 4.84 -10.98 19.93
CA MET A 122 4.18 -11.30 18.66
C MET A 122 4.34 -10.22 17.57
N ARG A 123 4.66 -8.97 17.93
CA ARG A 123 4.77 -7.85 16.99
C ARG A 123 5.81 -8.09 15.90
N GLY A 124 6.91 -8.78 16.21
CA GLY A 124 7.94 -9.15 15.24
C GLY A 124 7.39 -10.08 14.16
N ASP A 125 6.77 -11.18 14.58
CA ASP A 125 6.20 -12.20 13.70
C ASP A 125 5.06 -11.64 12.84
N VAL A 126 4.17 -10.84 13.44
CA VAL A 126 3.09 -10.18 12.70
C VAL A 126 3.65 -9.22 11.64
N ARG A 127 4.69 -8.45 11.95
CA ARG A 127 5.36 -7.59 10.95
C ARG A 127 6.02 -8.41 9.85
N ALA A 128 6.71 -9.50 10.19
CA ALA A 128 7.35 -10.38 9.21
C ALA A 128 6.31 -11.03 8.28
N ALA A 129 5.19 -11.50 8.82
CA ALA A 129 4.07 -12.06 8.06
C ALA A 129 3.38 -11.01 7.15
N MET A 130 3.22 -9.77 7.64
CA MET A 130 2.71 -8.67 6.80
C MET A 130 3.67 -8.32 5.66
N GLN A 131 4.97 -8.27 5.93
CA GLN A 131 5.97 -7.99 4.90
C GLN A 131 6.02 -9.12 3.86
N SER A 132 6.05 -10.38 4.30
CA SER A 132 6.06 -11.53 3.41
C SER A 132 4.79 -11.60 2.57
N SER A 133 3.60 -11.45 3.15
CA SER A 133 2.33 -11.45 2.40
C SER A 133 2.27 -10.32 1.36
N SER A 134 2.75 -9.12 1.70
CA SER A 134 2.82 -8.00 0.76
C SER A 134 3.75 -8.29 -0.44
N ALA A 135 4.88 -8.97 -0.19
CA ALA A 135 5.82 -9.36 -1.24
C ALA A 135 5.21 -10.44 -2.16
N HIS A 136 4.51 -11.42 -1.59
CA HIS A 136 3.79 -12.44 -2.37
C HIS A 136 2.69 -11.80 -3.22
N GLY A 137 1.94 -10.82 -2.68
CA GLY A 137 0.93 -10.08 -3.44
C GLY A 137 1.52 -9.31 -4.64
N ARG A 138 2.71 -8.73 -4.51
CA ARG A 138 3.41 -8.07 -5.63
C ARG A 138 3.89 -9.08 -6.68
N LYS A 139 4.46 -10.21 -6.24
CA LYS A 139 4.90 -11.29 -7.15
C LYS A 139 3.72 -11.87 -7.92
N ALA A 140 2.60 -12.12 -7.25
CA ALA A 140 1.38 -12.62 -7.89
C ALA A 140 0.84 -11.65 -8.95
N ARG A 141 0.76 -10.35 -8.65
CA ARG A 141 0.34 -9.34 -9.63
C ARG A 141 1.29 -9.26 -10.82
N LYS A 142 2.61 -9.31 -10.58
CA LYS A 142 3.61 -9.31 -11.66
C LYS A 142 3.47 -10.55 -12.56
N GLN A 143 3.28 -11.73 -11.98
CA GLN A 143 3.06 -12.96 -12.73
C GLN A 143 1.75 -12.93 -13.52
N GLU A 144 0.68 -12.34 -12.95
CA GLU A 144 -0.59 -12.16 -13.65
C GLU A 144 -0.46 -11.20 -14.83
N GLU A 145 0.25 -10.09 -14.66
CA GLU A 145 0.55 -9.14 -15.74
C GLU A 145 1.43 -9.75 -16.84
N GLU A 146 2.44 -10.54 -16.49
CA GLU A 146 3.30 -11.26 -17.44
C GLU A 146 2.51 -12.33 -18.20
N ALA A 147 1.64 -13.09 -17.54
CA ALA A 147 0.74 -14.05 -18.18
C ALA A 147 -0.29 -13.36 -19.10
N ALA A 148 -0.83 -12.22 -18.68
CA ALA A 148 -1.73 -11.41 -19.50
C ALA A 148 -1.00 -10.78 -20.72
N ALA A 149 0.27 -10.42 -20.57
CA ALA A 149 1.10 -9.92 -21.67
C ALA A 149 1.44 -11.05 -22.67
N ALA A 150 1.79 -12.24 -22.19
CA ALA A 150 2.08 -13.41 -23.03
C ALA A 150 0.86 -13.86 -23.84
N THR A 151 -0.32 -13.88 -23.24
CA THR A 151 -1.58 -14.20 -23.95
C THR A 151 -1.94 -13.14 -25.00
N LYS A 152 -1.73 -11.85 -24.71
CA LYS A 152 -1.89 -10.77 -25.70
C LYS A 152 -0.90 -10.89 -26.86
N ALA A 153 0.37 -11.17 -26.59
CA ALA A 153 1.39 -11.36 -27.61
C ALA A 153 1.08 -12.57 -28.52
N ALA A 154 0.63 -13.68 -27.94
CA ALA A 154 0.21 -14.86 -28.70
C ALA A 154 -1.01 -14.60 -29.60
N ASN A 155 -1.97 -13.79 -29.14
CA ASN A 155 -3.14 -13.40 -29.94
C ASN A 155 -2.78 -12.43 -31.08
N ILE A 156 -1.85 -11.50 -30.85
CA ILE A 156 -1.34 -10.59 -31.90
C ILE A 156 -0.64 -11.40 -33.01
N ALA A 157 0.23 -12.35 -32.66
CA ALA A 157 0.94 -13.19 -33.62
C ALA A 157 0.01 -14.07 -34.48
N LYS A 158 -1.10 -14.58 -33.90
CA LYS A 158 -2.11 -15.35 -34.65
C LYS A 158 -2.91 -14.49 -35.63
N ASN A 159 -3.17 -13.23 -35.27
CA ASN A 159 -3.92 -12.32 -36.14
C ASN A 159 -3.06 -11.77 -37.31
N THR A 160 -1.77 -11.52 -37.10
CA THR A 160 -0.86 -11.09 -38.18
C THR A 160 -0.64 -12.20 -39.22
N ALA A 161 -0.55 -13.47 -38.80
CA ALA A 161 -0.44 -14.60 -39.73
C ALA A 161 -1.71 -14.83 -40.58
N LYS A 162 -2.89 -14.46 -40.07
CA LYS A 162 -4.17 -14.59 -40.80
C LYS A 162 -4.42 -13.44 -41.79
N SER A 163 -3.83 -12.26 -41.54
CA SER A 163 -3.93 -11.08 -42.40
C SER A 163 -3.07 -11.17 -43.66
N GLN A 164 -1.95 -11.89 -43.65
CA GLN A 164 -1.10 -12.04 -44.84
C GLN A 164 -1.64 -13.03 -45.88
N LYS A 165 -2.69 -13.80 -45.56
CA LYS A 165 -3.35 -14.71 -46.51
C LYS A 165 -4.45 -14.06 -47.37
N ARG A 166 -4.70 -12.74 -47.22
CA ARG A 166 -5.80 -12.03 -47.93
C ARG A 166 -5.38 -10.87 -48.83
N GLN A 167 -4.09 -10.64 -49.06
CA GLN A 167 -3.61 -9.57 -49.96
C GLN A 167 -3.10 -10.12 -51.30
N ASN A 168 -3.93 -10.89 -52.01
CA ASN A 168 -3.67 -11.18 -53.42
C ASN A 168 -4.97 -11.21 -54.25
N THR A 169 -5.73 -10.11 -54.20
CA THR A 169 -6.76 -9.79 -55.19
C THR A 169 -6.81 -8.27 -55.38
N VAL A 170 -6.32 -7.87 -56.55
CA VAL A 170 -6.38 -6.58 -57.25
C VAL A 170 -7.76 -5.91 -57.15
N THR A 171 -7.84 -4.58 -57.02
CA THR A 171 -8.44 -3.63 -58.00
C THR A 171 -8.11 -2.19 -57.57
N GLU A 172 -7.55 -1.41 -58.50
CA GLU A 172 -7.40 0.05 -58.44
C GLU A 172 -8.76 0.71 -58.70
N GLU A 173 -9.06 1.81 -58.00
CA GLU A 173 -9.70 3.02 -58.55
C GLU A 173 -9.86 4.09 -57.45
N ASP A 174 -9.90 5.33 -57.92
CA ASP A 174 -9.78 6.63 -57.26
C ASP A 174 -10.76 6.92 -56.10
N ASP A 175 -10.34 7.78 -55.16
CA ASP A 175 -10.95 9.10 -54.94
C ASP A 175 -10.42 9.80 -53.67
N GLU A 176 -10.23 11.10 -53.82
CA GLU A 176 -9.83 12.07 -52.80
C GLU A 176 -10.86 12.15 -51.65
N ASP A 177 -10.41 11.95 -50.40
CA ASP A 177 -11.05 12.64 -49.26
C ASP A 177 -10.13 12.68 -48.03
N ALA A 178 -9.66 13.89 -47.73
CA ALA A 178 -8.84 14.22 -46.57
C ALA A 178 -9.66 14.11 -45.28
N SER A 179 -9.83 12.88 -44.77
CA SER A 179 -10.45 12.63 -43.48
C SER A 179 -9.48 12.93 -42.32
N LEU A 180 -9.90 13.86 -41.46
CA LEU A 180 -9.25 14.21 -40.19
C LEU A 180 -8.97 12.95 -39.34
N PRO A 181 -7.90 12.96 -38.51
CA PRO A 181 -7.52 11.80 -37.71
C PRO A 181 -8.64 11.42 -36.73
N VAL A 182 -9.31 10.30 -36.99
CA VAL A 182 -10.32 9.71 -36.11
C VAL A 182 -9.64 9.33 -34.79
N ASP A 183 -10.00 10.02 -33.71
CA ASP A 183 -9.52 9.74 -32.37
C ASP A 183 -10.01 8.35 -31.93
N LYS A 184 -9.07 7.39 -31.92
CA LYS A 184 -9.28 5.98 -31.51
C LYS A 184 -9.67 5.85 -30.04
N HIS A 185 -9.68 6.95 -29.28
CA HIS A 185 -10.08 7.00 -27.87
C HIS A 185 -11.48 7.62 -27.65
N ALA A 186 -12.20 8.01 -28.70
CA ALA A 186 -13.56 8.56 -28.58
C ALA A 186 -14.54 7.57 -27.94
N ASN A 187 -14.36 6.26 -28.17
CA ASN A 187 -15.21 5.20 -27.61
C ASN A 187 -14.69 4.61 -26.30
N ARG A 188 -13.59 5.12 -25.76
CA ARG A 188 -13.09 4.64 -24.46
C ARG A 188 -13.91 5.30 -23.35
N PRO A 189 -14.58 4.54 -22.47
CA PRO A 189 -15.33 5.12 -21.37
C PRO A 189 -14.38 5.96 -20.52
N LYS A 190 -14.61 7.28 -20.48
CA LYS A 190 -13.88 8.19 -19.60
C LYS A 190 -14.26 7.81 -18.17
N GLU A 191 -13.27 7.33 -17.40
CA GLU A 191 -13.36 6.91 -15.98
C GLU A 191 -13.94 8.00 -15.04
N PHE A 192 -14.05 9.24 -15.54
CA PHE A 192 -14.81 10.31 -14.91
C PHE A 192 -15.98 10.70 -15.81
N ALA A 193 -17.02 9.86 -15.81
CA ALA A 193 -18.34 10.29 -16.24
C ALA A 193 -18.74 11.46 -15.34
N LYS A 194 -18.57 12.70 -15.84
CA LYS A 194 -19.12 13.89 -15.23
C LYS A 194 -20.61 13.62 -15.13
N LEU A 195 -21.11 13.36 -13.92
CA LEU A 195 -22.53 13.22 -13.66
C LEU A 195 -23.16 14.51 -14.20
N GLN A 196 -23.91 14.42 -15.29
CA GLN A 196 -24.71 15.51 -15.79
C GLN A 196 -25.89 15.69 -14.83
N THR A 197 -25.62 16.23 -13.64
CA THR A 197 -26.64 16.84 -12.79
C THR A 197 -26.73 18.29 -13.25
N SER A 198 -27.37 18.50 -14.40
CA SER A 198 -27.44 19.81 -15.09
C SER A 198 -28.47 20.76 -14.48
N ALA A 199 -28.85 20.58 -13.21
CA ALA A 199 -29.77 21.48 -12.51
C ALA A 199 -29.14 21.89 -11.17
N PRO A 200 -28.90 23.18 -10.91
CA PRO A 200 -28.50 23.65 -9.59
C PRO A 200 -29.64 23.41 -8.61
N HIS A 201 -29.44 22.50 -7.65
CA HIS A 201 -30.41 22.29 -6.58
C HIS A 201 -30.39 23.48 -5.62
N ASN A 202 -31.57 23.98 -5.24
CA ASN A 202 -31.67 25.04 -4.24
C ASN A 202 -31.15 24.54 -2.90
N VAL A 203 -30.40 25.40 -2.20
CA VAL A 203 -29.77 25.06 -0.91
C VAL A 203 -30.83 24.63 0.13
N ASN A 204 -32.02 25.22 0.07
CA ASN A 204 -33.13 24.88 0.97
C ASN A 204 -33.68 23.46 0.72
N ASP A 205 -33.65 22.96 -0.52
CA ASP A 205 -34.09 21.60 -0.82
C ASP A 205 -33.12 20.56 -0.25
N ILE A 206 -31.82 20.88 -0.20
CA ILE A 206 -30.79 20.02 0.40
C ILE A 206 -30.89 20.02 1.93
N ALA A 207 -31.22 21.16 2.52
CA ALA A 207 -31.31 21.32 3.98
C ALA A 207 -32.59 20.71 4.57
N LEU A 208 -33.71 20.75 3.83
CA LEU A 208 -35.00 20.23 4.26
C LEU A 208 -35.28 18.81 3.78
N ALA A 209 -34.52 18.31 2.79
CA ALA A 209 -34.65 16.93 2.37
C ALA A 209 -34.29 15.99 3.54
N PRO A 210 -35.13 14.98 3.84
CA PRO A 210 -34.73 13.93 4.77
C PRO A 210 -33.43 13.29 4.25
N PRO A 211 -32.48 12.93 5.14
CA PRO A 211 -31.20 12.38 4.73
C PRO A 211 -31.42 11.08 3.94
N THR A 212 -31.33 11.18 2.62
CA THR A 212 -31.37 10.01 1.76
C THR A 212 -29.98 9.40 1.74
N LEU A 213 -29.85 8.18 2.26
CA LEU A 213 -28.64 7.38 2.09
C LEU A 213 -28.57 6.90 0.64
N ALA A 214 -28.30 7.82 -0.30
CA ALA A 214 -27.91 7.46 -1.64
C ALA A 214 -26.53 6.79 -1.52
N LEU A 215 -26.55 5.46 -1.42
CA LEU A 215 -25.40 4.55 -1.45
C LEU A 215 -24.68 4.69 -2.79
N LYS A 216 -23.96 5.81 -2.97
CA LYS A 216 -23.00 5.99 -4.04
C LYS A 216 -21.84 5.02 -3.76
N LYS A 217 -21.94 3.84 -4.38
CA LYS A 217 -20.85 2.86 -4.57
C LYS A 217 -20.00 2.62 -3.30
N ALA A 218 -20.61 1.98 -2.31
CA ALA A 218 -19.86 1.27 -1.26
C ALA A 218 -19.29 -0.06 -1.78
N THR A 219 -18.60 -0.07 -2.92
CA THR A 219 -17.79 -1.23 -3.34
C THR A 219 -16.43 -1.17 -2.65
N LYS A 220 -16.42 -1.33 -1.32
CA LYS A 220 -15.26 -1.91 -0.59
C LYS A 220 -15.49 -2.21 0.89
N LEU A 221 -16.59 -1.76 1.51
CA LEU A 221 -16.77 -1.89 2.97
C LEU A 221 -18.03 -2.65 3.39
N GLN A 222 -18.82 -3.19 2.47
CA GLN A 222 -19.96 -4.06 2.79
C GLN A 222 -19.72 -5.56 2.56
N ALA A 223 -18.46 -5.98 2.32
CA ALA A 223 -18.10 -7.41 2.24
C ALA A 223 -17.67 -8.01 3.61
N ALA A 224 -17.96 -7.32 4.72
CA ALA A 224 -17.59 -7.75 6.08
C ALA A 224 -18.77 -7.67 7.08
N ALA A 225 -20.01 -7.70 6.59
CA ALA A 225 -21.17 -7.96 7.44
C ALA A 225 -21.74 -9.33 7.05
N GLY A 226 -21.93 -10.18 8.07
CA GLY A 226 -22.22 -11.59 7.94
C GLY A 226 -23.53 -11.97 7.22
N PRO A 227 -23.83 -13.28 7.19
CA PRO A 227 -24.85 -13.85 6.35
C PRO A 227 -26.20 -13.74 7.04
N GLU A 228 -27.07 -12.84 6.57
CA GLU A 228 -28.53 -12.89 6.73
C GLU A 228 -29.08 -11.62 6.06
N GLY A 229 -29.78 -11.77 4.94
CA GLY A 229 -30.66 -10.73 4.41
C GLY A 229 -30.30 -10.10 3.06
N LEU A 230 -30.95 -10.63 2.01
CA LEU A 230 -31.55 -9.87 0.90
C LEU A 230 -30.62 -9.05 -0.03
N ARG A 231 -30.36 -9.59 -1.23
CA ARG A 231 -31.06 -9.17 -2.47
C ARG A 231 -30.46 -9.85 -3.71
N GLY A 232 -31.32 -10.58 -4.41
CA GLY A 232 -31.03 -11.14 -5.72
C GLY A 232 -30.67 -10.07 -6.74
N GLY A 233 -29.51 -10.23 -7.35
CA GLY A 233 -29.14 -9.65 -8.63
C GLY A 233 -28.48 -10.75 -9.44
N LYS A 234 -28.76 -10.84 -10.74
CA LYS A 234 -28.39 -11.95 -11.64
C LYS A 234 -26.87 -12.19 -11.82
N ALA A 235 -26.01 -11.47 -11.08
CA ALA A 235 -24.56 -11.67 -10.98
C ALA A 235 -24.09 -12.22 -9.61
N ALA A 236 -24.98 -12.38 -8.63
CA ALA A 236 -24.67 -12.86 -7.27
C ALA A 236 -24.29 -14.36 -7.18
N GLY A 237 -24.34 -15.08 -8.31
CA GLY A 237 -23.95 -16.49 -8.40
C GLY A 237 -22.56 -16.72 -9.01
N VAL A 238 -21.89 -15.69 -9.53
CA VAL A 238 -20.57 -15.85 -10.15
C VAL A 238 -19.49 -15.59 -9.11
N LEU A 239 -19.21 -16.61 -8.29
CA LEU A 239 -18.02 -16.63 -7.45
C LEU A 239 -16.78 -16.55 -8.35
N SER A 240 -15.83 -15.70 -8.00
CA SER A 240 -14.52 -15.65 -8.70
C SER A 240 -13.89 -17.04 -8.71
N MET A 241 -13.21 -17.42 -9.80
CA MET A 241 -12.56 -18.73 -9.92
C MET A 241 -11.61 -19.03 -8.74
N ALA A 242 -10.92 -18.02 -8.23
CA ALA A 242 -10.07 -18.15 -7.04
C ALA A 242 -10.88 -18.45 -5.76
N GLN A 243 -12.04 -17.81 -5.60
CA GLN A 243 -12.94 -18.04 -4.46
C GLN A 243 -13.59 -19.43 -4.55
N ARG A 244 -13.96 -19.86 -5.75
CA ARG A 244 -14.45 -21.21 -6.01
C ARG A 244 -13.42 -22.27 -5.63
N ALA A 245 -12.15 -22.08 -6.00
CA ALA A 245 -11.07 -23.00 -5.63
C ALA A 245 -10.86 -23.07 -4.10
N MET A 246 -10.92 -21.94 -3.38
CA MET A 246 -10.84 -21.97 -1.91
C MET A 246 -12.02 -22.72 -1.27
N MET A 247 -13.24 -22.48 -1.75
CA MET A 247 -14.44 -23.18 -1.27
C MET A 247 -14.39 -24.68 -1.58
N GLU A 248 -13.81 -25.08 -2.70
CA GLU A 248 -13.61 -26.50 -3.05
C GLU A 248 -12.62 -27.19 -2.10
N VAL A 249 -11.52 -26.51 -1.71
CA VAL A 249 -10.59 -27.03 -0.69
C VAL A 249 -11.26 -27.19 0.67
N GLU A 250 -12.07 -26.21 1.08
CA GLU A 250 -12.82 -26.28 2.34
C GLU A 250 -13.88 -27.40 2.30
N ARG A 251 -14.56 -27.56 1.16
CA ARG A 251 -15.52 -28.65 0.92
C ARG A 251 -14.85 -30.01 1.04
N GLU A 252 -13.67 -30.20 0.44
CA GLU A 252 -12.93 -31.46 0.56
C GLU A 252 -12.51 -31.75 2.00
N ARG A 253 -12.06 -30.74 2.74
CA ARG A 253 -11.72 -30.87 4.17
C ARG A 253 -12.94 -31.27 5.00
N ALA A 254 -14.09 -30.64 4.77
CA ALA A 254 -15.33 -30.96 5.46
C ALA A 254 -15.81 -32.38 5.15
N ILE A 255 -15.72 -32.81 3.88
CA ILE A 255 -16.07 -34.17 3.47
C ILE A 255 -15.14 -35.21 4.14
N LYS A 256 -13.82 -34.97 4.18
CA LYS A 256 -12.86 -35.85 4.85
C LYS A 256 -13.19 -35.98 6.33
N HIS A 257 -13.36 -34.86 7.02
CA HIS A 257 -13.72 -34.86 8.44
C HIS A 257 -15.05 -35.58 8.70
N TYR A 258 -16.06 -35.40 7.84
CA TYR A 258 -17.32 -36.11 7.97
C TYR A 258 -17.17 -37.63 7.75
N ARG A 259 -16.32 -38.06 6.81
CA ARG A 259 -16.00 -39.48 6.60
C ARG A 259 -15.32 -40.09 7.81
N GLU A 260 -14.31 -39.42 8.36
CA GLU A 260 -13.62 -39.86 9.58
C GLU A 260 -14.58 -39.96 10.77
N LEU A 261 -15.46 -38.97 10.97
CA LEU A 261 -16.49 -39.01 12.01
C LEU A 261 -17.47 -40.17 11.81
N LYS A 262 -17.83 -40.46 10.55
CA LYS A 262 -18.74 -41.56 10.23
C LYS A 262 -18.08 -42.91 10.48
N GLU A 263 -16.81 -43.07 10.08
CA GLU A 263 -16.01 -44.27 10.35
C GLU A 263 -15.85 -44.52 11.85
N LYS A 264 -15.57 -43.47 12.63
CA LYS A 264 -15.52 -43.56 14.10
C LYS A 264 -16.84 -44.03 14.70
N LYS A 265 -17.97 -43.46 14.23
CA LYS A 265 -19.31 -43.89 14.68
C LYS A 265 -19.61 -45.35 14.32
N TYR A 266 -19.21 -45.80 13.13
CA TYR A 266 -19.38 -47.20 12.75
C TYR A 266 -18.48 -48.14 13.56
N ALA A 267 -17.22 -47.77 13.80
CA ALA A 267 -16.30 -48.54 14.61
C ALA A 267 -16.78 -48.65 16.07
N GLU A 268 -17.26 -47.55 16.65
CA GLU A 268 -17.85 -47.53 17.99
C GLU A 268 -19.11 -48.41 18.08
N ALA A 269 -19.99 -48.31 17.08
CA ALA A 269 -21.18 -49.17 17.00
C ALA A 269 -20.81 -50.66 16.87
N HIS A 270 -19.75 -50.99 16.12
CA HIS A 270 -19.25 -52.36 15.99
C HIS A 270 -18.68 -52.88 17.31
N ALA A 271 -17.81 -52.11 17.96
CA ALA A 271 -17.23 -52.47 19.25
C ALA A 271 -18.30 -52.64 20.35
N ARG A 272 -19.36 -51.81 20.33
CA ARG A 272 -20.50 -51.94 21.22
C ARG A 272 -21.31 -53.22 20.96
N ARG A 273 -21.40 -53.67 19.71
CA ARG A 273 -22.09 -54.92 19.36
C ARG A 273 -21.28 -56.15 19.77
N GLU A 274 -19.96 -56.13 19.57
CA GLU A 274 -19.07 -57.22 19.97
C GLU A 274 -19.04 -57.41 21.49
N SER A 275 -18.92 -56.31 22.25
CA SER A 275 -18.95 -56.34 23.72
C SER A 275 -20.29 -56.76 24.32
N ALA A 276 -21.40 -56.65 23.58
CA ALA A 276 -22.70 -57.14 24.01
C ALA A 276 -22.93 -58.63 23.69
N SER A 277 -22.05 -59.26 22.92
CA SER A 277 -22.17 -60.66 22.45
C SER A 277 -21.19 -61.64 23.10
N GLY A 278 -20.27 -61.17 23.92
CA GLY A 278 -19.34 -62.00 24.73
C GLY A 278 -19.75 -61.98 26.19
#